data_AF-A0A7V6W3V6-F1
#
_entry.id   AF-A0A7V6W3V6-F1
#
_cell.length_a   1.000
_cell.length_b   1.000
_cell.length_c   1.000
_cell.angle_alpha   90.00
_cell.angle_beta   90.00
_cell.angle_gamma   90.00
#
_symmetry.space_group_name_H-M   'P 1'
#
loop_
_entity.id
_entity.type
_entity.pdbx_description
1 polymer ?
#
loop_
_entity_poly.entity_id
_entity_poly.type
_entity_poly.pdbx_seq_one_letter_code
_entity_poly.pdbx_strand_id
1 'polypeptide(L)' 'MSIYTEDIKNEYISLTDIARYKSDEPNDVIRNWLRNRDTIEFLGLWESLHNSNFKPVEFDGFRKSA' A
#
# COMPACT_ATOMS: atom_id res chain seq x y z
N MET A 1 27.36 8.34 12.51
CA MET A 1 26.67 7.26 13.24
C MET A 1 25.36 7.01 12.51
N SER A 2 25.36 6.09 11.55
CA SER A 2 24.13 5.74 10.85
C SER A 2 23.42 4.71 11.72
N ILE A 3 22.36 5.16 12.40
CA ILE A 3 21.46 4.34 13.20
C ILE A 3 20.59 3.56 12.22
N TYR A 4 21.16 2.53 11.58
CA TYR A 4 20.35 1.53 10.90
C TYR A 4 19.82 0.61 12.01
N THR A 5 18.61 0.89 12.47
CA THR A 5 17.85 -0.05 13.27
C THR A 5 17.62 -1.31 12.45
N GLU A 6 17.99 -2.46 13.01
CA GLU A 6 17.80 -3.81 12.46
C GLU A 6 16.31 -4.24 12.42
N ASP A 7 15.39 -3.33 12.08
CA ASP A 7 13.93 -3.57 12.04
C ASP A 7 13.36 -3.60 10.61
N ILE A 8 14.23 -3.63 9.60
CA ILE A 8 13.85 -3.73 8.17
C ILE A 8 13.28 -5.13 7.81
N LYS A 9 12.88 -5.93 8.80
CA LYS A 9 12.40 -7.30 8.60
C LYS A 9 10.92 -7.39 8.20
N ASN A 10 10.14 -6.30 8.31
CA ASN A 10 8.69 -6.33 8.13
C ASN A 10 8.11 -5.10 7.39
N GLU A 11 8.75 -4.62 6.32
CA GLU A 11 8.17 -3.51 5.55
C GLU A 11 7.09 -4.01 4.58
N TYR A 12 6.00 -4.57 5.13
CA TYR A 12 4.78 -4.86 4.38
C TYR A 12 3.61 -4.15 5.05
N ILE A 13 2.78 -3.46 4.26
CA ILE A 13 1.52 -2.90 4.74
C ILE A 13 0.42 -3.93 4.53
N SER A 14 -0.15 -4.44 5.63
CA SER A 14 -1.34 -5.31 5.60
C SER A 14 -2.62 -4.47 5.56
N LEU A 15 -3.21 -4.31 4.38
CA LEU A 15 -4.49 -3.61 4.23
C LEU A 15 -5.62 -4.26 5.05
N THR A 16 -5.60 -5.58 5.19
CA THR A 16 -6.58 -6.32 5.99
C THR A 16 -6.51 -5.99 7.47
N ASP A 17 -5.30 -5.80 8.02
CA ASP A 17 -5.16 -5.48 9.44
C ASP A 17 -5.54 -4.03 9.73
N ILE A 18 -5.19 -3.10 8.83
CA ILE A 18 -5.62 -1.70 8.95
C ILE A 18 -7.15 -1.61 8.83
N ALA A 19 -7.76 -2.37 7.92
CA ALA A 19 -9.20 -2.37 7.72
C ALA A 19 -9.96 -2.94 8.94
N ARG A 20 -9.45 -4.03 9.54
CA ARG A 20 -10.02 -4.63 10.77
C ARG A 20 -9.99 -3.67 11.95
N TYR A 21 -8.97 -2.82 12.04
CA TYR A 21 -8.91 -1.79 13.08
C TYR A 21 -9.94 -0.66 12.85
N LYS A 22 -10.28 -0.39 11.58
CA LYS A 22 -11.16 0.72 11.21
C LYS A 22 -12.65 0.35 11.23
N SER A 23 -13.01 -0.90 10.99
CA SER A 23 -14.40 -1.35 10.89
C SER A 23 -14.54 -2.86 11.08
N ASP A 24 -15.70 -3.28 11.57
CA ASP A 24 -16.13 -4.69 11.61
C ASP A 24 -16.42 -5.27 10.21
N GLU A 25 -16.54 -4.42 9.18
CA GLU A 25 -16.71 -4.80 7.76
C GLU A 25 -15.44 -4.43 6.94
N PRO A 26 -14.29 -5.08 7.17
CA PRO A 26 -13.01 -4.71 6.57
C PRO A 26 -12.99 -4.85 5.04
N ASN A 27 -13.81 -5.74 4.48
CA ASN A 27 -13.87 -5.97 3.04
C ASN A 27 -14.40 -4.74 2.27
N ASP A 28 -15.43 -4.08 2.80
CA ASP A 28 -16.00 -2.88 2.18
C ASP A 28 -15.03 -1.70 2.28
N VAL A 29 -14.31 -1.59 3.40
CA VAL A 29 -13.26 -0.59 3.60
C VAL A 29 -12.16 -0.75 2.55
N ILE A 30 -11.62 -1.95 2.38
CA ILE A 30 -10.57 -2.23 1.39
C ILE A 30 -11.08 -1.97 -0.02
N ARG A 31 -12.31 -2.41 -0.33
CA ARG A 31 -12.91 -2.18 -1.65
C ARG A 31 -13.06 -0.69 -1.96
N ASN A 32 -13.42 0.13 -0.99
CA ASN A 32 -13.47 1.59 -1.16
C ASN A 32 -12.07 2.20 -1.32
N TRP A 33 -11.08 1.73 -0.57
CA TRP A 33 -9.68 2.16 -0.74
C TRP A 33 -9.15 1.87 -2.13
N LEU A 34 -9.38 0.67 -2.66
CA LEU A 34 -8.91 0.28 -3.99
C LEU A 34 -9.65 1.01 -5.14
N ARG A 35 -10.76 1.68 -4.86
CA ARG A 35 -11.49 2.57 -5.80
C ARG A 35 -11.11 4.04 -5.64
N ASN A 36 -10.40 4.39 -4.56
CA ASN A 36 -10.01 5.77 -4.32
C ASN A 36 -8.62 6.01 -4.90
N ARG A 37 -8.56 6.90 -5.90
CA ARG A 37 -7.32 7.30 -6.56
C ARG A 37 -6.23 7.75 -5.58
N ASP A 38 -6.57 8.52 -4.55
CA ASP A 38 -5.58 8.99 -3.56
C ASP A 38 -4.96 7.83 -2.79
N THR A 39 -5.75 6.80 -2.50
CA THR A 39 -5.25 5.60 -1.81
C THR A 39 -4.37 4.75 -2.73
N ILE A 40 -4.75 4.60 -4.00
CA ILE A 40 -3.91 3.93 -4.99
C ILE A 40 -2.58 4.69 -5.17
N GLU A 41 -2.61 6.03 -5.25
CA GLU A 41 -1.39 6.83 -5.37
C GLU A 41 -0.46 6.69 -4.16
N PHE A 42 -1.02 6.69 -2.95
CA PHE A 42 -0.26 6.42 -1.74
C PHE A 42 0.41 5.03 -1.77
N LEU A 43 -0.32 3.99 -2.14
CA LEU A 43 0.22 2.62 -2.24
C LEU A 43 1.34 2.54 -3.29
N GLY A 44 1.17 3.20 -4.44
CA GLY A 44 2.20 3.25 -5.47
C GLY A 44 3.47 3.96 -5.01
N LEU A 45 3.34 5.06 -4.26
CA LEU A 45 4.49 5.75 -3.67
C LEU A 45 5.20 4.86 -2.65
N TRP A 46 4.45 4.23 -1.75
CA TRP A 46 5.01 3.34 -0.75
C TRP A 46 5.76 2.16 -1.40
N GLU A 47 5.15 1.50 -2.38
CA GLU A 47 5.81 0.43 -3.15
C GLU A 47 7.08 0.94 -3.86
N SER A 48 7.07 2.15 -4.43
CA SER A 48 8.27 2.70 -5.07
C SER A 48 9.44 2.95 -4.12
N LEU A 49 9.16 3.18 -2.84
CA LEU A 49 10.16 3.44 -1.80
C LEU A 49 10.66 2.15 -1.15
N HIS A 50 9.79 1.15 -0.97
CA HIS A 50 10.06 -0.03 -0.16
C HIS A 50 10.20 -1.33 -0.96
N ASN A 51 9.75 -1.37 -2.21
CA ASN A 51 9.83 -2.55 -3.09
C ASN A 51 10.76 -2.29 -4.27
N SER A 52 12.00 -2.77 -4.17
CA SER A 52 13.00 -2.63 -5.25
C SER A 52 12.61 -3.30 -6.58
N ASN A 53 11.64 -4.22 -6.56
CA ASN A 53 11.10 -4.89 -7.75
C ASN A 53 9.81 -4.24 -8.26
N PHE A 54 9.45 -3.05 -7.75
CA PHE A 54 8.24 -2.35 -8.16
C PHE A 54 8.22 -2.08 -9.67
N LYS A 55 7.05 -2.30 -10.29
CA LYS A 55 6.85 -2.18 -11.73
C LYS A 55 5.96 -0.99 -12.05
N PRO A 56 6.52 0.23 -12.18
CA PRO A 56 5.74 1.46 -12.34
C PRO A 56 4.88 1.47 -13.61
N VAL A 57 5.33 0.81 -14.69
CA VAL A 57 4.59 0.75 -15.96
C VAL A 57 3.30 -0.07 -15.84
N GLU A 58 3.37 -1.24 -15.19
CA GLU A 58 2.19 -2.07 -14.93
C GLU A 58 1.23 -1.34 -13.96
N PHE A 59 1.80 -0.68 -12.95
CA PHE A 59 1.04 0.09 -11.96
C PHE A 59 0.30 1.30 -12.55
N ASP A 60 0.87 1.99 -13.54
CA ASP A 60 0.22 3.13 -14.21
C ASP A 60 -1.07 2.72 -14.93
N GLY A 61 -1.13 1.49 -15.45
CA GLY A 61 -2.35 0.90 -16.00
C GLY A 61 -3.45 0.73 -14.94
N PHE A 62 -3.09 0.26 -13.74
CA PHE A 62 -4.02 0.17 -12.61
C PHE A 62 -4.50 1.56 -12.15
N ARG A 63 -3.60 2.55 -12.06
CA ARG A 63 -3.94 3.92 -11.66
C ARG A 63 -4.95 4.57 -12.63
N LYS A 64 -4.85 4.30 -13.93
CA LYS A 64 -5.78 4.82 -14.94
C LYS A 64 -7.14 4.12 -14.95
N SER A 65 -7.26 2.97 -14.30
CA SER A 65 -8.48 2.16 -14.26
C SER A 65 -9.32 2.37 -12.99
N ALA A 66 -8.81 3.15 -12.04
CA ALA A 66 -9.42 3.42 -10.72
C ALA A 66 -10.36 4.63 -10.74
#